data_AF-A0ABD5Y6K2-F1
#
_entry.id   AF-A0ABD5Y6K2-F1
#
_cell.length_a   1.000
_cell.length_b   1.000
_cell.length_c   1.000
_cell.angle_alpha   90.00
_cell.angle_beta   90.00
_cell.angle_gamma   90.00
#
_symmetry.space_group_name_H-M   'P 1'
#
loop_
_entity.id
_entity.type
_entity.pdbx_description
1 polymer ?
#
loop_
_entity_poly.entity_id
_entity_poly.type
_entity_poly.pdbx_seq_one_letter_code
_entity_poly.pdbx_strand_id
1 'polypeptide(L)'
;MAHRLLSDDFEKVYEVRKSPLTLALALAKRVNRGVEPTNALLRQAEDEANDPQNVQKIGNVRYMSTAQTKGRFSTQGRVSILFENTHPGIKQAGVLQDETGTIRFAIWKKSEWDETRPTPDPTDFGGRTLIRSHRFPELAVGDLVRVENVHKGWYGNEATFETRTIAKSRFSNSRLTVQTMNQRRRHSRLHL
;
A
#
# COMPACT_ATOMS: atom_id res chain seq x y z
N MET A 1 18.34 -16.06 -13.68
CA MET A 1 18.38 -15.56 -12.29
C MET A 1 17.24 -14.60 -11.98
N ALA A 2 17.03 -13.50 -12.72
CA ALA A 2 15.92 -12.58 -12.45
C ALA A 2 14.52 -13.24 -12.48
N HIS A 3 14.27 -14.14 -13.43
CA HIS A 3 13.01 -14.92 -13.48
C HIS A 3 12.80 -15.79 -12.23
N ARG A 4 13.87 -16.22 -11.57
CA ARG A 4 13.78 -17.03 -10.34
C ARG A 4 13.30 -16.19 -9.16
N LEU A 5 13.63 -14.90 -9.10
CA LEU A 5 13.08 -13.98 -8.09
C LEU A 5 11.57 -13.76 -8.23
N LEU A 6 11.05 -13.99 -9.43
CA LEU A 6 9.64 -13.79 -9.77
C LEU A 6 8.85 -15.11 -9.77
N SER A 7 9.50 -16.23 -9.46
CA SER A 7 8.86 -17.53 -9.34
C SER A 7 8.50 -17.86 -7.90
N ASP A 8 7.71 -18.91 -7.72
CA ASP A 8 7.24 -19.39 -6.41
C ASP A 8 8.38 -19.84 -5.49
N ASP A 9 9.59 -20.08 -6.02
CA ASP A 9 10.82 -20.28 -5.23
C ASP A 9 11.09 -19.16 -4.20
N PHE A 10 10.56 -17.94 -4.39
CA PHE A 10 10.79 -16.75 -3.53
C PHE A 10 9.49 -16.06 -3.09
N GLU A 11 8.48 -16.86 -2.72
CA GLU A 11 7.09 -16.47 -2.47
C GLU A 11 6.85 -15.58 -1.22
N LYS A 12 7.48 -14.40 -1.14
CA LYS A 12 7.31 -13.47 0.01
C LYS A 12 6.39 -12.29 -0.28
N VAL A 13 6.17 -11.97 -1.55
CA VAL A 13 5.43 -10.78 -1.99
C VAL A 13 4.34 -11.18 -2.99
N TYR A 14 3.19 -10.51 -2.92
CA TYR A 14 2.10 -10.65 -3.89
C TYR A 14 2.46 -10.02 -5.25
N GLU A 15 3.23 -8.92 -5.22
CA GLU A 15 3.62 -8.20 -6.43
C GLU A 15 4.96 -7.49 -6.22
N VAL A 16 5.95 -7.85 -7.06
CA VAL A 16 7.18 -7.08 -7.21
C VAL A 16 6.93 -5.94 -8.20
N ARG A 17 7.14 -4.69 -7.79
CA ARG A 17 6.93 -3.51 -8.65
C ARG A 17 8.10 -3.17 -9.55
N LYS A 18 9.24 -3.87 -9.40
CA LYS A 18 10.41 -3.70 -10.25
C LYS A 18 10.29 -4.53 -11.52
N SER A 19 10.75 -3.96 -12.64
CA SER A 19 10.79 -4.69 -13.90
C SER A 19 11.82 -5.84 -13.85
N PRO A 20 11.65 -6.91 -14.65
CA PRO A 20 12.66 -7.97 -14.77
C PRO A 20 14.05 -7.45 -15.15
N LEU A 21 14.12 -6.43 -16.01
CA LEU A 21 15.37 -5.77 -16.39
C LEU A 21 16.03 -5.07 -15.20
N THR A 22 15.25 -4.36 -14.38
CA THR A 22 15.75 -3.70 -13.17
C THR A 22 16.35 -4.73 -12.20
N LEU A 23 15.67 -5.87 -12.00
CA LEU A 23 16.16 -6.97 -11.16
C LEU A 23 17.43 -7.61 -11.75
N ALA A 24 17.45 -7.86 -13.07
CA ALA A 24 18.60 -8.42 -13.76
C ALA A 24 19.83 -7.50 -13.64
N LEU A 25 19.66 -6.19 -13.82
CA LEU A 25 20.71 -5.19 -13.65
C LEU A 25 21.22 -5.15 -12.20
N ALA A 26 20.34 -5.23 -11.20
CA ALA A 26 20.73 -5.27 -9.80
C ALA A 26 21.56 -6.52 -9.46
N LEU A 27 21.12 -7.69 -9.93
CA LEU A 27 21.84 -8.96 -9.79
C LEU A 27 23.20 -8.92 -10.49
N ALA A 28 23.25 -8.47 -11.75
CA ALA A 28 24.48 -8.37 -12.52
C ALA A 28 25.50 -7.44 -11.83
N LYS A 29 25.04 -6.30 -11.28
CA LYS A 29 25.89 -5.40 -10.49
C LYS A 29 26.47 -6.07 -9.24
N ARG A 30 25.70 -6.91 -8.55
CA ARG A 30 26.18 -7.66 -7.37
C ARG A 30 27.23 -8.69 -7.77
N VAL A 31 26.96 -9.48 -8.81
CA VAL A 31 27.90 -10.50 -9.31
C VAL A 31 29.19 -9.86 -9.83
N ASN A 32 29.09 -8.75 -10.57
CA ASN A 32 30.25 -8.01 -11.06
C ASN A 32 31.11 -7.41 -9.92
N ARG A 33 30.54 -7.23 -8.72
CA ARG A 33 31.26 -6.83 -7.51
C ARG A 33 31.86 -8.01 -6.73
N GLY A 34 31.83 -9.22 -7.30
CA GLY A 34 32.39 -10.44 -6.70
C GLY A 34 31.44 -11.17 -5.75
N VAL A 35 30.16 -10.79 -5.65
CA VAL A 35 29.19 -11.55 -4.86
C VAL A 35 28.86 -12.85 -5.61
N GLU A 36 29.01 -13.99 -4.94
CA GLU A 36 28.63 -15.28 -5.52
C GLU A 36 27.16 -15.25 -5.99
N PRO A 37 26.84 -15.82 -7.17
CA PRO A 37 25.52 -15.61 -7.78
C PRO A 37 24.31 -16.05 -6.95
N THR A 38 24.42 -17.14 -6.17
CA THR A 38 23.37 -17.60 -5.25
C THR A 38 23.16 -16.60 -4.12
N ASN A 39 24.24 -16.11 -3.52
CA ASN A 39 24.19 -15.06 -2.50
C ASN A 39 23.65 -13.73 -3.06
N ALA A 40 23.98 -13.39 -4.30
CA ALA A 40 23.43 -12.22 -4.97
C ALA A 40 21.91 -12.34 -5.14
N LEU A 41 21.43 -13.54 -5.50
CA LEU A 41 20.01 -13.84 -5.62
C LEU A 41 19.28 -13.76 -4.28
N LEU A 42 19.80 -14.43 -3.24
CA LEU A 42 19.19 -14.43 -1.90
C LEU A 42 19.08 -13.00 -1.33
N ARG A 43 20.14 -12.19 -1.47
CA ARG A 43 20.13 -10.79 -1.04
C ARG A 43 19.12 -9.96 -1.82
N GLN A 44 19.02 -10.15 -3.14
CA GLN A 44 18.03 -9.42 -3.92
C GLN A 44 16.60 -9.82 -3.52
N ALA A 45 16.34 -11.09 -3.25
CA ALA A 45 15.03 -11.54 -2.77
C ALA A 45 14.67 -10.92 -1.41
N GLU A 46 15.64 -10.80 -0.51
CA GLU A 46 15.45 -10.14 0.78
C GLU A 46 15.19 -8.63 0.62
N ASP A 47 15.88 -7.96 -0.29
CA ASP A 47 15.60 -6.57 -0.63
C ASP A 47 14.16 -6.40 -1.15
N GLU A 48 13.70 -7.28 -2.05
CA GLU A 48 12.34 -7.22 -2.58
C GLU A 48 11.28 -7.54 -1.51
N ALA A 49 11.56 -8.46 -0.59
CA ALA A 49 10.69 -8.78 0.53
C ALA A 49 10.57 -7.62 1.53
N ASN A 50 11.57 -6.73 1.59
CA ASN A 50 11.56 -5.54 2.44
C ASN A 50 11.29 -4.25 1.66
N ASP A 51 10.99 -4.29 0.37
CA ASP A 51 10.68 -3.07 -0.38
C ASP A 51 9.24 -2.60 -0.05
N PRO A 52 9.06 -1.41 0.56
CA PRO A 52 7.73 -0.90 0.92
C PRO A 52 6.85 -0.59 -0.30
N GLN A 53 7.43 -0.49 -1.50
CA GLN A 53 6.70 -0.30 -2.75
C GLN A 53 6.09 -1.61 -3.26
N ASN A 54 6.69 -2.76 -2.93
CA ASN A 54 6.14 -4.06 -3.29
C ASN A 54 4.88 -4.35 -2.46
N VAL A 55 3.98 -5.15 -3.04
CA VAL A 55 2.74 -5.57 -2.36
C VAL A 55 3.04 -6.88 -1.64
N GLN A 56 2.91 -6.85 -0.33
CA GLN A 56 3.27 -7.93 0.57
C GLN A 56 2.09 -8.87 0.77
N LYS A 57 2.36 -10.17 0.83
CA LYS A 57 1.41 -11.14 1.39
C LYS A 57 1.21 -10.84 2.87
N ILE A 58 -0.03 -10.94 3.37
CA ILE A 58 -0.38 -10.53 4.74
C ILE A 58 0.43 -11.32 5.78
N GLY A 59 0.61 -12.63 5.58
CA GLY A 59 1.41 -13.47 6.47
C GLY A 59 2.89 -13.06 6.54
N ASN A 60 3.43 -12.41 5.51
CA ASN A 60 4.83 -11.94 5.49
C ASN A 60 5.03 -10.64 6.28
N VAL A 61 3.99 -9.82 6.47
CA VAL A 61 4.11 -8.48 7.07
C VAL A 61 4.77 -8.52 8.46
N ARG A 62 4.50 -9.57 9.25
CA ARG A 62 5.11 -9.77 10.57
C ARG A 62 6.65 -9.80 10.51
N TYR A 63 7.21 -10.41 9.49
CA TYR A 63 8.66 -10.62 9.35
C TYR A 63 9.40 -9.46 8.69
N MET A 64 8.67 -8.51 8.08
CA MET A 64 9.28 -7.32 7.47
C MET A 64 10.03 -6.46 8.50
N SER A 65 11.20 -5.97 8.12
CA SER A 65 12.02 -5.09 8.95
C SER A 65 11.46 -3.68 9.02
N THR A 66 11.03 -3.24 10.21
CA THR A 66 10.60 -1.84 10.41
C THR A 66 11.76 -0.85 10.31
N ALA A 67 12.98 -1.29 10.62
CA ALA A 67 14.18 -0.46 10.51
C ALA A 67 14.51 -0.12 9.05
N GLN A 68 14.45 -1.12 8.15
CA GLN A 68 14.74 -0.91 6.73
C GLN A 68 13.63 -0.13 6.02
N THR A 69 12.36 -0.39 6.35
CA THR A 69 11.22 0.24 5.66
C THR A 69 10.72 1.53 6.30
N LYS A 70 11.31 1.95 7.42
CA LYS A 70 10.75 2.99 8.31
C LYS A 70 9.30 2.68 8.71
N GLY A 71 9.03 1.40 8.91
CA GLY A 71 7.71 0.86 9.22
C GLY A 71 6.71 0.89 8.05
N ARG A 72 7.11 1.26 6.83
CA ARG A 72 6.19 1.34 5.69
C ARG A 72 6.06 0.01 4.96
N PHE A 73 4.87 -0.26 4.44
CA PHE A 73 4.64 -1.36 3.52
C PHE A 73 3.34 -1.18 2.74
N SER A 74 3.12 -2.03 1.74
CA SER A 74 1.88 -2.13 0.99
C SER A 74 1.40 -3.59 1.01
N THR A 75 0.08 -3.83 1.03
CA THR A 75 -0.49 -5.19 1.01
C THR A 75 -1.87 -5.17 0.34
N GLN A 76 -2.44 -6.34 0.12
CA GLN A 76 -3.78 -6.51 -0.45
C GLN A 76 -4.48 -7.66 0.27
N GLY A 77 -5.77 -7.49 0.54
CA GLY A 77 -6.57 -8.54 1.16
C GLY A 77 -8.06 -8.23 1.09
N ARG A 78 -8.88 -9.18 1.48
CA ARG A 78 -10.31 -8.98 1.69
C ARG A 78 -10.58 -8.52 3.12
N VAL A 79 -11.49 -7.57 3.29
CA VAL A 79 -12.00 -7.20 4.61
C VAL A 79 -12.79 -8.36 5.16
N SER A 80 -12.29 -9.04 6.19
CA SER A 80 -12.98 -10.18 6.81
C SER A 80 -13.84 -9.76 8.00
N ILE A 81 -13.41 -8.72 8.73
CA ILE A 81 -14.12 -8.21 9.91
C ILE A 81 -14.01 -6.68 9.94
N LEU A 82 -15.07 -6.02 10.38
CA LEU A 82 -15.06 -4.61 10.76
C LEU A 82 -15.38 -4.50 12.25
N PHE A 83 -14.61 -3.71 12.97
CA PHE A 83 -14.82 -3.47 14.39
C PHE A 83 -15.72 -2.26 14.60
N GLU A 84 -16.51 -2.30 15.69
CA GLU A 84 -17.18 -1.11 16.18
C GLU A 84 -16.15 -0.04 16.54
N ASN A 85 -16.47 1.21 16.20
CA ASN A 85 -15.55 2.31 16.43
C ASN A 85 -15.56 2.72 17.92
N THR A 86 -14.50 2.37 18.62
CA THR A 86 -14.34 2.68 20.05
C THR A 86 -13.55 3.96 20.33
N HIS A 87 -13.04 4.65 19.30
CA HIS A 87 -12.21 5.84 19.50
C HIS A 87 -12.49 6.95 18.46
N PRO A 88 -12.80 8.20 18.87
CA PRO A 88 -13.28 9.24 17.96
C PRO A 88 -12.31 9.62 16.83
N GLY A 89 -11.01 9.41 17.03
CA GLY A 89 -9.97 9.62 16.01
C GLY A 89 -9.87 8.54 14.93
N ILE A 90 -10.43 7.35 15.15
CA ILE A 90 -10.47 6.26 14.17
C ILE A 90 -11.65 6.51 13.24
N LYS A 91 -11.42 6.40 11.94
CA LYS A 91 -12.48 6.39 10.92
C LYS A 91 -13.10 5.01 10.83
N GLN A 92 -12.25 3.99 10.68
CA GLN A 92 -12.66 2.59 10.55
C GLN A 92 -11.52 1.68 10.99
N ALA A 93 -11.84 0.53 11.58
CA ALA A 93 -10.88 -0.50 11.95
C ALA A 93 -11.45 -1.89 11.66
N GLY A 94 -10.58 -2.88 11.51
CA GLY A 94 -11.00 -4.23 11.17
C GLY A 94 -9.86 -5.19 10.95
N VAL A 95 -10.14 -6.25 10.20
CA VAL A 95 -9.20 -7.29 9.79
C VAL A 95 -9.19 -7.41 8.27
N LEU A 96 -7.99 -7.41 7.68
CA LEU A 96 -7.77 -7.86 6.30
C LEU A 96 -7.26 -9.29 6.31
N GLN A 97 -7.64 -10.06 5.29
CA GLN A 97 -7.26 -11.46 5.11
C GLN A 97 -6.89 -11.78 3.66
N ASP A 98 -5.87 -12.62 3.48
CA ASP A 98 -5.53 -13.31 2.25
C ASP A 98 -5.27 -14.81 2.54
N GLU A 99 -4.82 -15.57 1.55
CA GLU A 99 -4.51 -16.99 1.70
C GLU A 99 -3.36 -17.29 2.67
N THR A 100 -2.55 -16.28 3.02
CA THR A 100 -1.36 -16.42 3.87
C THR A 100 -1.58 -15.98 5.31
N GLY A 101 -2.68 -15.29 5.60
CA GLY A 101 -3.05 -14.94 6.97
C GLY A 101 -3.95 -13.72 7.09
N THR A 102 -3.98 -13.17 8.31
CA THR A 102 -4.82 -12.02 8.69
C THR A 102 -3.99 -10.92 9.33
N ILE A 103 -4.42 -9.67 9.18
CA ILE A 103 -3.80 -8.51 9.84
C ILE A 103 -4.85 -7.49 10.27
N ARG A 104 -4.71 -6.96 11.49
CA ARG A 104 -5.58 -5.87 11.98
C ARG A 104 -5.17 -4.54 11.37
N PHE A 105 -6.16 -3.71 11.07
CA PHE A 105 -5.95 -2.38 10.53
C PHE A 105 -6.73 -1.29 11.28
N ALA A 106 -6.18 -0.09 11.27
CA ALA A 106 -6.86 1.14 11.70
C ALA A 106 -6.67 2.26 10.66
N ILE A 107 -7.77 2.83 10.19
CA ILE A 107 -7.80 4.02 9.34
C ILE A 107 -8.11 5.20 10.26
N TRP A 108 -7.19 6.16 10.37
CA TRP A 108 -7.36 7.36 11.19
C TRP A 108 -8.07 8.48 10.42
N LYS A 109 -9.00 9.20 11.05
CA LYS A 109 -9.72 10.34 10.43
C LYS A 109 -8.78 11.42 9.92
N LYS A 110 -7.73 11.75 10.69
CA LYS A 110 -6.67 12.72 10.32
C LYS A 110 -5.84 12.33 9.09
N SER A 111 -6.10 11.15 8.52
CA SER A 111 -5.46 10.70 7.28
C SER A 111 -6.21 11.19 6.05
N GLU A 112 -7.48 11.58 6.20
CA GLU A 112 -8.26 12.28 5.18
C GLU A 112 -7.81 13.73 5.19
N TRP A 113 -6.99 14.11 4.22
CA TRP A 113 -6.53 15.47 4.10
C TRP A 113 -6.59 15.96 2.66
N ASP A 114 -7.23 17.11 2.49
CA ASP A 114 -7.34 17.77 1.20
C ASP A 114 -6.02 18.50 0.90
N GLU A 115 -5.42 18.15 -0.23
CA GLU A 115 -4.27 18.88 -0.73
C GLU A 115 -4.77 20.21 -1.28
N THR A 116 -4.29 21.31 -0.68
CA THR A 116 -4.71 22.68 -1.04
C THR A 116 -3.49 23.55 -1.24
N ARG A 117 -3.57 24.52 -2.16
CA ARG A 117 -2.55 25.55 -2.40
C ARG A 117 -3.19 26.93 -2.27
N PRO A 118 -2.44 27.98 -1.89
CA PRO A 118 -2.96 29.34 -1.98
C PRO A 118 -3.60 29.58 -3.35
N THR A 119 -4.75 30.26 -3.34
CA THR A 119 -5.44 30.61 -4.59
C THR A 119 -4.51 31.43 -5.48
N PRO A 120 -4.50 31.21 -6.81
CA PRO A 120 -3.72 32.03 -7.74
C PRO A 120 -4.14 33.51 -7.77
N ASP A 121 -5.32 33.82 -7.24
CA ASP A 121 -5.87 35.16 -7.14
C ASP A 121 -5.12 35.96 -6.05
N PRO A 122 -4.37 37.01 -6.41
CA PRO A 122 -3.60 37.81 -5.46
C PRO A 122 -4.48 38.66 -4.52
N THR A 123 -5.79 38.71 -4.75
CA THR A 123 -6.76 39.43 -3.90
C THR A 123 -7.47 38.53 -2.88
N ASP A 124 -7.30 37.21 -3.00
CA ASP A 124 -7.90 36.21 -2.12
C ASP A 124 -7.00 35.95 -0.88
N PHE A 125 -6.96 36.93 0.02
CA PHE A 125 -6.22 36.86 1.28
C PHE A 125 -6.83 35.82 2.22
N GLY A 126 -6.40 34.56 2.07
CA GLY A 126 -6.79 33.45 2.93
C GLY A 126 -7.41 32.27 2.20
N GLY A 127 -7.78 32.43 0.93
CA GLY A 127 -8.32 31.34 0.15
C GLY A 127 -7.28 30.31 -0.24
N ARG A 128 -7.73 29.05 -0.23
CA ARG A 128 -6.95 27.91 -0.67
C ARG A 128 -7.74 27.19 -1.75
N THR A 129 -7.11 27.02 -2.91
CA THR A 129 -7.64 26.17 -3.98
C THR A 129 -7.39 24.71 -3.63
N LEU A 130 -8.45 23.90 -3.66
CA LEU A 130 -8.37 22.45 -3.57
C LEU A 130 -7.65 21.90 -4.80
N ILE A 131 -6.49 21.28 -4.58
CA ILE A 131 -5.75 20.54 -5.62
C ILE A 131 -6.33 19.12 -5.72
N ARG A 132 -6.54 18.46 -4.59
CA ARG A 132 -6.99 17.08 -4.55
C ARG A 132 -7.67 16.73 -3.24
N SER A 133 -8.88 16.23 -3.30
CA SER A 133 -9.53 15.63 -2.13
C SER A 133 -8.99 14.22 -1.87
N HIS A 134 -8.63 13.93 -0.61
CA HIS A 134 -8.28 12.57 -0.19
C HIS A 134 -9.36 12.05 0.75
N ARG A 135 -10.20 11.16 0.22
CA ARG A 135 -11.24 10.46 0.98
C ARG A 135 -10.90 8.98 0.99
N PHE A 136 -10.87 8.37 2.17
CA PHE A 136 -10.79 6.91 2.26
C PHE A 136 -12.17 6.33 1.92
N PRO A 137 -12.23 5.28 1.08
CA PRO A 137 -13.49 4.60 0.85
C PRO A 137 -14.04 4.06 2.17
N GLU A 138 -15.36 4.10 2.34
CA GLU A 138 -16.02 3.36 3.40
C GLU A 138 -15.98 1.88 3.03
N LEU A 139 -15.33 1.08 3.86
CA LEU A 139 -15.11 -0.35 3.57
C LEU A 139 -16.30 -1.17 4.06
N ALA A 140 -16.63 -2.23 3.34
CA ALA A 140 -17.57 -3.26 3.76
C ALA A 140 -16.85 -4.60 3.92
N VAL A 141 -17.40 -5.49 4.75
CA VAL A 141 -16.96 -6.88 4.80
C VAL A 141 -17.10 -7.51 3.40
N GLY A 142 -16.06 -8.24 2.99
CA GLY A 142 -15.93 -8.86 1.67
C GLY A 142 -15.25 -7.99 0.61
N ASP A 143 -15.00 -6.70 0.89
CA ASP A 143 -14.29 -5.82 -0.06
C ASP A 143 -12.85 -6.27 -0.26
N LEU A 144 -12.42 -6.39 -1.53
CA LEU A 144 -11.01 -6.56 -1.87
C LEU A 144 -10.33 -5.19 -1.89
N VAL A 145 -9.41 -5.00 -0.96
CA VAL A 145 -8.75 -3.72 -0.72
C VAL A 145 -7.26 -3.88 -0.94
N ARG A 146 -6.69 -2.95 -1.70
CA ARG A 146 -5.25 -2.73 -1.75
C ARG A 146 -4.90 -1.51 -0.92
N VAL A 147 -3.95 -1.68 -0.02
CA VAL A 147 -3.45 -0.62 0.85
C VAL A 147 -1.99 -0.36 0.52
N GLU A 148 -1.64 0.89 0.32
CA GLU A 148 -0.30 1.31 -0.06
C GLU A 148 0.29 2.25 0.98
N ASN A 149 1.58 2.05 1.28
CA ASN A 149 2.37 2.94 2.13
C ASN A 149 1.80 3.13 3.56
N VAL A 150 1.14 2.11 4.08
CA VAL A 150 0.64 2.06 5.46
C VAL A 150 1.78 1.84 6.45
N HIS A 151 1.55 2.17 7.72
CA HIS A 151 2.55 2.03 8.77
C HIS A 151 2.30 0.75 9.58
N LYS A 152 3.28 -0.14 9.63
CA LYS A 152 3.30 -1.33 10.48
C LYS A 152 3.33 -0.92 11.96
N GLY A 153 2.43 -1.49 12.73
CA GLY A 153 2.37 -1.41 14.18
C GLY A 153 2.41 -2.80 14.80
N TRP A 154 2.25 -2.83 16.12
CA TRP A 154 2.18 -4.05 16.91
C TRP A 154 1.05 -3.92 17.93
N TYR A 155 0.30 -4.99 18.12
CA TYR A 155 -0.62 -5.17 19.23
C TYR A 155 -0.33 -6.52 19.89
N GLY A 156 0.29 -6.49 21.07
CA GLY A 156 0.94 -7.67 21.62
C GLY A 156 1.96 -8.26 20.63
N ASN A 157 1.83 -9.55 20.33
CA ASN A 157 2.70 -10.26 19.38
C ASN A 157 2.16 -10.28 17.95
N GLU A 158 1.09 -9.56 17.65
CA GLU A 158 0.49 -9.52 16.32
C GLU A 158 0.85 -8.23 15.59
N ALA A 159 1.28 -8.38 14.34
CA ALA A 159 1.50 -7.24 13.47
C ALA A 159 0.15 -6.59 13.15
N THR A 160 0.14 -5.27 13.14
CA THR A 160 -1.00 -4.46 12.73
C THR A 160 -0.56 -3.43 11.70
N PHE A 161 -1.49 -2.71 11.11
CA PHE A 161 -1.14 -1.49 10.39
C PHE A 161 -2.12 -0.36 10.58
N GLU A 162 -1.63 0.85 10.36
CA GLU A 162 -2.42 2.06 10.44
C GLU A 162 -2.09 3.05 9.33
N THR A 163 -3.06 3.89 8.98
CA THR A 163 -2.79 5.09 8.18
C THR A 163 -2.13 6.16 9.04
N ARG A 164 -1.20 6.94 8.48
CA ARG A 164 -0.60 8.09 9.18
C ARG A 164 -0.65 9.35 8.32
N THR A 165 -0.87 10.50 8.97
CA THR A 165 -1.00 11.84 8.38
C THR A 165 0.16 12.27 7.47
N ILE A 166 1.33 11.62 7.59
CA ILE A 166 2.59 12.11 7.00
C ILE A 166 2.85 11.56 5.59
N ALA A 167 2.12 10.55 5.10
CA ALA A 167 2.35 10.11 3.73
C ALA A 167 1.14 9.42 3.12
N LYS A 168 0.69 9.96 1.96
CA LYS A 168 0.16 9.32 0.73
C LYS A 168 -0.34 7.87 0.84
N SER A 169 -0.99 7.50 1.93
CA SER A 169 -1.50 6.15 2.16
C SER A 169 -2.70 6.02 1.26
N ARG A 170 -2.69 5.04 0.36
CA ARG A 170 -3.76 4.88 -0.64
C ARG A 170 -4.50 3.61 -0.33
N PHE A 171 -5.82 3.71 -0.27
CA PHE A 171 -6.70 2.56 -0.22
C PHE A 171 -7.49 2.56 -1.51
N SER A 172 -7.39 1.48 -2.27
CA SER A 172 -8.28 1.25 -3.41
C SER A 172 -9.15 0.04 -3.11
N ASN A 173 -10.44 0.20 -3.38
CA ASN A 173 -11.44 -0.86 -3.27
C ASN A 173 -11.93 -1.19 -4.69
N SER A 174 -11.89 -2.47 -5.06
CA SER A 174 -12.31 -2.91 -6.39
C SER A 174 -13.79 -2.62 -6.69
N ARG A 175 -14.68 -2.54 -5.67
CA ARG A 175 -16.08 -2.11 -5.88
C ARG A 175 -16.21 -0.67 -6.37
N LEU A 176 -15.35 0.23 -5.89
CA LEU A 176 -15.45 1.66 -6.22
C LEU A 176 -14.81 2.01 -7.56
N THR A 177 -13.77 1.28 -7.98
CA THR A 177 -13.12 1.48 -9.29
C THR A 177 -14.11 1.33 -10.45
N VAL A 178 -15.06 0.40 -10.34
CA VAL A 178 -16.12 0.19 -11.35
C VAL A 178 -17.14 1.33 -11.35
N GLN A 179 -17.53 1.83 -10.17
CA GLN A 179 -18.48 2.96 -10.08
C GLN A 179 -17.87 4.27 -10.58
N THR A 180 -16.60 4.56 -10.30
CA THR A 180 -15.94 5.79 -10.78
C THR A 180 -15.73 5.76 -12.30
N MET A 181 -15.46 4.59 -12.88
CA MET A 181 -15.39 4.40 -14.34
C MET A 181 -16.75 4.61 -15.01
N ASN A 182 -17.85 4.13 -14.40
CA ASN A 182 -19.19 4.32 -14.93
C ASN A 182 -19.67 5.79 -14.85
N GLN A 183 -19.31 6.53 -13.81
CA GLN A 183 -19.62 7.97 -13.76
C GLN A 183 -18.85 8.80 -14.79
N ARG A 184 -17.56 8.49 -15.03
CA ARG A 184 -16.78 9.15 -16.09
C ARG A 184 -17.34 8.85 -17.49
N ARG A 185 -17.78 7.62 -17.75
CA ARG A 185 -18.41 7.25 -19.05
C ARG A 185 -19.77 7.92 -19.29
N ARG A 186 -20.54 8.20 -18.23
CA ARG A 186 -21.82 8.93 -18.36
C ARG A 186 -21.61 10.43 -18.67
N HIS A 187 -20.60 11.07 -18.09
CA HIS A 187 -20.28 12.47 -18.41
C HIS A 187 -19.72 12.67 -19.82
N SER A 188 -18.96 11.71 -20.37
CA SER A 188 -18.45 11.80 -21.75
C SER A 188 -19.51 11.53 -22.84
N ARG A 189 -20.72 11.06 -22.49
CA ARG A 189 -21.82 10.83 -23.44
C ARG A 189 -22.83 11.99 -23.54
N LEU A 190 -22.65 13.05 -22.74
CA LEU A 190 -23.52 14.23 -22.74
C LEU A 190 -22.95 15.43 -23.54
N HIS A 191 -21.80 15.23 -24.19
CA HIS A 191 -21.20 16.19 -25.13
C HIS A 191 -20.80 15.50 -26.42
N LEU A 192 -21.80 15.09 -27.21
CA LEU A 192 -21.70 14.81 -28.64
C LEU A 192 -23.04 15.16 -29.28
#